data_AF-A0A9P4T4Q5-F1
#
_entry.id   AF-A0A9P4T4Q5-F1
#
_cell.length_a   1.000
_cell.length_b   1.000
_cell.length_c   1.000
_cell.angle_alpha   90.00
_cell.angle_beta   90.00
_cell.angle_gamma   90.00
#
_symmetry.space_group_name_H-M   'P 1'
#
loop_
_entity.id
_entity.type
_entity.pdbx_description
1 polymer ?
#
loop_
_entity_poly.entity_id
_entity_poly.type
_entity_poly.pdbx_seq_one_letter_code
_entity_poly.pdbx_strand_id
1 'polypeptide(L)'
;MDPRTAMLAVQLQLADIAEILNDIQINKDKRAKDEERASLETVQQDLVQQLATLEGQVLVIKILKQEFDDRAAYKKLLDEEKQAVSDHELAMRLAGMTVSHNAEGSRTASRTQHESADDRDDNAQWEMAKQLYTLAFEGNEVHSLLGDMADHSALADREPLHGIRTVKAEQADVSITEGKDLVKCNACMEPFNLKDTLRLQCHHTVPIPLDTCRIMLSKEFIKQFDLKVEELATPNPTYCANPDCSKFIRPGDITAKVADCVFCQTKTYANAAMISAIFVATSGSVAHALSGKKSTLLVQ
;
A
#
# COMPACT_ATOMS: atom_id res chain seq x y z
N MET A 1 15.55 -21.66 -16.79
CA MET A 1 15.61 -20.73 -17.93
C MET A 1 15.11 -19.39 -17.43
N ASP A 2 15.86 -18.31 -17.66
CA ASP A 2 15.44 -16.97 -17.22
C ASP A 2 14.13 -16.55 -17.92
N PRO A 3 13.18 -15.93 -17.20
CA PRO A 3 11.85 -15.59 -17.74
C PRO A 3 11.90 -14.54 -18.85
N ARG A 4 12.92 -13.67 -18.91
CA ARG A 4 13.09 -12.75 -20.04
C ARG A 4 13.56 -13.50 -21.28
N THR A 5 14.41 -14.50 -21.09
CA THR A 5 14.88 -15.39 -22.18
C THR A 5 13.72 -16.21 -22.73
N ALA A 6 12.87 -16.75 -21.86
CA ALA A 6 11.65 -17.45 -22.25
C ALA A 6 10.66 -16.51 -22.98
N MET A 7 10.50 -15.28 -22.49
CA MET A 7 9.63 -14.28 -23.13
C MET A 7 10.10 -13.95 -24.55
N LEU A 8 11.41 -13.76 -24.75
CA LEU A 8 11.98 -13.53 -26.08
C LEU A 8 11.75 -14.73 -27.01
N ALA A 9 11.91 -15.95 -26.50
CA ALA A 9 11.66 -17.16 -27.28
C ALA A 9 10.20 -17.26 -27.75
N VAL A 10 9.24 -16.97 -26.87
CA VAL A 10 7.81 -16.95 -27.21
C VAL A 10 7.49 -15.83 -28.20
N GLN A 11 8.09 -14.65 -28.05
CA GLN A 11 7.92 -13.54 -29.01
C GLN A 11 8.43 -13.90 -30.41
N LEU A 12 9.57 -14.61 -30.50
CA LEU A 12 10.08 -15.10 -31.78
C LEU A 12 9.12 -16.13 -32.40
N GLN A 13 8.63 -17.10 -31.62
CA GLN A 13 7.64 -18.08 -32.11
C GLN A 13 6.34 -17.43 -32.61
N LEU A 14 5.87 -16.37 -31.94
CA LEU A 14 4.70 -15.62 -32.38
C LEU A 14 4.96 -14.88 -33.70
N ALA A 15 6.16 -14.35 -33.91
CA ALA A 15 6.55 -13.72 -35.17
C ALA A 15 6.59 -14.75 -36.31
N ASP A 16 7.18 -15.92 -36.07
CA ASP A 16 7.25 -17.01 -37.06
C ASP A 16 5.85 -17.50 -37.44
N ILE A 17 4.95 -17.71 -36.47
CA ILE A 17 3.56 -18.12 -36.74
C ILE A 17 2.80 -17.04 -37.53
N ALA A 18 3.03 -15.77 -37.23
CA ALA A 18 2.40 -14.67 -37.97
C ALA A 18 2.86 -14.64 -39.44
N GLU A 19 4.14 -14.94 -39.72
CA GLU A 19 4.66 -15.07 -41.08
C GLU A 19 4.00 -16.24 -41.82
N ILE A 20 3.91 -17.41 -41.18
CA ILE A 20 3.25 -18.60 -41.75
C ILE A 20 1.77 -18.33 -42.05
N LEU A 21 1.05 -17.67 -41.14
CA LEU A 21 -0.37 -17.30 -41.35
C LEU A 21 -0.55 -16.34 -42.53
N ASN A 22 0.38 -15.39 -42.71
CA ASN A 22 0.36 -14.47 -43.85
C ASN A 22 0.59 -15.22 -45.18
N ASP A 23 1.54 -16.16 -45.22
CA ASP A 23 1.84 -16.95 -46.41
C ASP A 23 0.67 -17.87 -46.82
N ILE A 24 -0.02 -18.45 -45.84
CA ILE A 24 -1.23 -19.25 -46.07
C ILE A 24 -2.34 -18.37 -46.67
N GLN A 25 -2.47 -17.12 -46.21
CA GLN A 25 -3.49 -16.19 -46.69
C GLN A 25 -3.26 -15.73 -48.15
N ILE A 26 -2.01 -15.68 -48.60
CA ILE A 26 -1.67 -15.33 -50.00
C ILE A 26 -1.98 -16.51 -50.94
N ASN A 27 -1.85 -17.75 -50.47
CA ASN A 27 -1.99 -18.97 -51.28
C ASN A 27 -3.43 -19.55 -51.26
N LYS A 28 -4.27 -19.13 -52.22
CA LYS A 28 -5.74 -19.33 -52.33
C LYS A 28 -6.31 -20.78 -52.50
N ASP A 29 -5.74 -21.83 -51.89
CA ASP A 29 -6.36 -23.17 -51.92
C ASP A 29 -7.28 -23.39 -50.70
N LYS A 30 -8.58 -23.38 -50.95
CA LYS A 30 -9.63 -22.95 -50.00
C LYS A 30 -10.20 -23.98 -49.02
N ARG A 31 -9.67 -25.20 -48.86
CA ARG A 31 -10.38 -26.20 -48.03
C ARG A 31 -9.53 -27.03 -47.08
N ALA A 32 -8.31 -27.42 -47.48
CA ALA A 32 -7.37 -28.07 -46.55
C ALA A 32 -6.65 -27.04 -45.65
N LYS A 33 -6.48 -25.80 -46.13
CA LYS A 33 -5.79 -24.72 -45.43
C LYS A 33 -6.62 -24.08 -44.31
N ASP A 34 -7.94 -24.25 -44.30
CA ASP A 34 -8.81 -23.65 -43.28
C ASP A 34 -8.66 -24.37 -41.93
N GLU A 35 -8.51 -25.70 -41.93
CA GLU A 35 -8.24 -26.49 -40.72
C GLU A 35 -6.83 -26.23 -40.18
N GLU A 36 -5.83 -26.19 -41.07
CA GLU A 36 -4.44 -25.84 -40.71
C GLU A 36 -4.37 -24.42 -40.12
N ARG A 37 -5.05 -23.45 -40.73
CA ARG A 37 -5.15 -22.08 -40.23
C ARG A 37 -5.80 -22.03 -38.85
N ALA A 38 -6.95 -22.68 -38.67
CA ALA A 38 -7.62 -22.71 -37.37
C ALA A 38 -6.70 -23.30 -36.28
N SER A 39 -5.95 -24.36 -36.61
CA SER A 39 -4.98 -24.95 -35.68
C SER A 39 -3.85 -23.97 -35.32
N LEU A 40 -3.30 -23.23 -36.29
CA LEU A 40 -2.26 -22.22 -36.03
C LEU A 40 -2.78 -21.03 -35.23
N GLU A 41 -4.01 -20.58 -35.47
CA GLU A 41 -4.66 -19.52 -34.69
C GLU A 41 -4.85 -19.95 -33.22
N THR A 42 -5.18 -21.23 -32.95
CA THR A 42 -5.25 -21.72 -31.56
C THR A 42 -3.89 -21.74 -30.87
N VAL A 43 -2.82 -22.13 -31.59
CA VAL A 43 -1.45 -22.11 -31.05
C VAL A 43 -1.00 -20.66 -30.79
N GLN A 44 -1.35 -19.73 -31.67
CA GLN A 44 -1.08 -18.31 -31.47
C GLN A 44 -1.75 -17.79 -30.19
N GLN A 45 -3.02 -18.13 -29.96
CA GLN A 45 -3.75 -17.74 -28.75
C GLN A 45 -3.08 -18.29 -27.49
N ASP A 46 -2.65 -19.56 -27.50
CA ASP A 46 -1.95 -20.18 -26.37
C ASP A 46 -0.60 -19.50 -26.09
N LEU A 47 0.20 -19.23 -27.12
CA LEU A 47 1.48 -18.51 -26.97
C LEU A 47 1.29 -17.08 -26.44
N VAL A 48 0.23 -16.38 -26.84
CA VAL A 48 -0.13 -15.06 -26.28
C VAL A 48 -0.47 -15.18 -24.79
N GLN A 49 -1.20 -16.22 -24.39
CA GLN A 49 -1.52 -16.48 -22.98
C GLN A 49 -0.25 -16.81 -22.16
N GLN A 50 0.67 -17.59 -22.73
CA GLN A 50 1.95 -17.89 -22.13
C GLN A 50 2.81 -16.63 -21.97
N LEU A 51 2.82 -15.75 -22.99
CA LEU A 51 3.52 -14.47 -22.94
C LEU A 51 3.00 -13.59 -21.80
N ALA A 52 1.68 -13.45 -21.66
CA ALA A 52 1.08 -12.69 -20.55
C ALA A 52 1.47 -13.24 -19.18
N THR A 53 1.64 -14.57 -19.06
CA THR A 53 2.10 -15.21 -17.83
C THR A 53 3.58 -14.88 -17.54
N LEU A 54 4.44 -14.94 -18.56
CA LEU A 54 5.86 -14.58 -18.45
C LEU A 54 6.06 -13.10 -18.13
N GLU A 55 5.27 -12.21 -18.73
CA GLU A 55 5.28 -10.78 -18.38
C GLU A 55 4.93 -10.56 -16.90
N GLY A 56 3.91 -11.28 -16.41
CA GLY A 56 3.55 -11.28 -15.00
C GLY A 56 4.72 -11.72 -14.10
N GLN A 57 5.41 -12.80 -14.47
CA GLN A 57 6.59 -13.27 -13.73
C GLN A 57 7.72 -12.24 -13.73
N VAL A 58 8.03 -11.63 -14.88
CA VAL A 58 9.05 -10.59 -15.00
C VAL A 58 8.69 -9.37 -14.14
N LEU A 59 7.42 -8.99 -14.07
CA LEU A 59 6.95 -7.89 -13.23
C LEU A 59 7.12 -8.21 -11.74
N VAL A 60 6.68 -9.39 -11.29
CA VAL A 60 6.85 -9.83 -9.90
C VAL A 60 8.33 -9.80 -9.50
N ILE A 61 9.18 -10.33 -10.36
CA ILE A 61 10.64 -10.35 -10.15
C ILE A 61 11.21 -8.94 -10.02
N LYS A 62 10.74 -7.97 -10.82
CA LYS A 62 11.15 -6.56 -10.69
C LYS A 62 10.70 -5.94 -9.38
N ILE A 63 9.47 -6.19 -8.96
CA ILE A 63 8.93 -5.69 -7.69
C ILE A 63 9.75 -6.25 -6.53
N LEU A 64 10.00 -7.56 -6.51
CA LEU A 64 10.83 -8.19 -5.47
C LEU A 64 12.23 -7.59 -5.39
N LYS A 65 12.85 -7.32 -6.55
CA LYS A 65 14.15 -6.66 -6.60
C LYS A 65 14.10 -5.25 -6.01
N GLN A 66 13.11 -4.46 -6.40
CA GLN A 66 12.96 -3.10 -5.91
C GLN A 66 12.70 -3.07 -4.41
N GLU A 67 11.79 -3.90 -3.90
CA GLU A 67 11.52 -4.03 -2.47
C GLU A 67 12.78 -4.41 -1.67
N PHE A 68 13.64 -5.25 -2.25
CA PHE A 68 14.93 -5.59 -1.65
C PHE A 68 15.88 -4.41 -1.57
N ASP A 69 16.04 -3.69 -2.68
CA ASP A 69 16.89 -2.50 -2.73
C ASP A 69 16.37 -1.41 -1.77
N ASP A 70 15.06 -1.21 -1.72
CA ASP A 70 14.40 -0.22 -0.85
C ASP A 70 14.58 -0.56 0.64
N ARG A 71 14.42 -1.83 1.03
CA ARG A 71 14.66 -2.28 2.41
C ARG A 71 16.13 -2.14 2.81
N ALA A 72 17.06 -2.43 1.90
CA ALA A 72 18.49 -2.24 2.15
C ALA A 72 18.83 -0.76 2.36
N ALA A 73 18.25 0.13 1.54
CA ALA A 73 18.40 1.57 1.69
C ALA A 73 17.80 2.09 3.01
N TYR A 74 16.59 1.63 3.35
CA TYR A 74 15.92 2.01 4.60
C TYR A 74 16.72 1.59 5.83
N LYS A 75 17.24 0.36 5.85
CA LYS A 75 18.09 -0.12 6.95
C LYS A 75 19.31 0.77 7.15
N LYS A 76 19.95 1.19 6.05
CA LYS A 76 21.10 2.09 6.11
C LYS A 76 20.72 3.44 6.73
N LEU A 77 19.60 4.04 6.29
CA LEU A 77 19.13 5.32 6.85
C LEU A 77 18.79 5.21 8.34
N LEU A 78 18.21 4.09 8.74
CA LEU A 78 17.85 3.83 10.14
C LEU A 78 19.10 3.68 11.03
N ASP A 79 20.17 3.08 10.52
CA ASP A 79 21.46 3.00 11.22
C ASP A 79 22.16 4.37 11.28
N GLU A 80 22.09 5.18 10.21
CA GLU A 80 22.57 6.57 10.20
C GLU A 80 21.81 7.45 11.21
N GLU A 81 20.50 7.29 11.33
CA GLU A 81 19.67 8.02 12.30
C GLU A 81 20.03 7.63 13.75
N LYS A 82 20.16 6.32 14.04
CA LYS A 82 20.61 5.84 15.36
C LYS A 82 21.98 6.41 15.73
N GLN A 83 22.89 6.48 14.76
CA GLN A 83 24.20 7.07 14.96
C GLN A 83 24.06 8.57 15.28
N ALA A 84 23.26 9.30 14.50
CA ALA A 84 23.03 10.73 14.72
C ALA A 84 22.39 11.03 16.09
N VAL A 85 21.46 10.20 16.56
CA VAL A 85 20.87 10.30 17.90
C VAL A 85 21.93 10.08 18.98
N SER A 86 22.77 9.06 18.82
CA SER A 86 23.85 8.75 19.77
C SER A 86 24.88 9.89 19.83
N ASP A 87 25.24 10.44 18.68
CA ASP A 87 26.16 11.57 18.57
C ASP A 87 25.56 12.85 19.18
N HIS A 88 24.26 13.08 18.97
CA HIS A 88 23.53 14.19 19.59
C HIS A 88 23.52 14.07 21.11
N GLU A 89 23.20 12.90 21.66
CA GLU A 89 23.23 12.66 23.10
C GLU A 89 24.64 12.87 23.68
N LEU A 90 25.67 12.39 22.99
CA LEU A 90 27.06 12.57 23.41
C LEU A 90 27.43 14.07 23.43
N ALA A 91 27.07 14.81 22.38
CA ALA A 91 27.31 16.25 22.30
C ALA A 91 26.61 17.01 23.42
N MET A 92 25.36 16.66 23.74
CA MET A 92 24.62 17.25 24.86
C MET A 92 25.31 17.00 26.21
N ARG A 93 25.79 15.77 26.44
CA ARG A 93 26.55 15.43 27.66
C ARG A 93 27.85 16.22 27.77
N LEU A 94 28.59 16.37 26.67
CA LEU A 94 29.84 17.15 26.63
C LEU A 94 29.61 18.64 26.84
N ALA A 95 28.48 19.18 26.38
CA ALA A 95 28.08 20.57 26.61
C ALA A 95 27.64 20.86 28.05
N GLY A 96 27.62 19.85 28.95
CA GLY A 96 27.13 19.99 30.32
C GLY A 96 25.60 20.16 30.39
N MET A 97 24.89 19.91 29.28
CA MET A 97 23.43 19.91 29.24
C MET A 97 22.95 18.51 29.63
N THR A 98 22.39 18.37 30.84
CA THR A 98 21.71 17.13 31.20
C THR A 98 20.44 17.04 30.35
N VAL A 99 20.35 16.01 29.51
CA VAL A 99 19.08 15.63 28.87
C VAL A 99 18.17 15.19 30.01
N SER A 100 17.35 16.12 30.51
CA SER A 100 16.39 15.83 31.56
C SER A 100 15.32 14.91 30.99
N HIS A 101 15.48 13.61 31.17
CA HIS A 101 14.47 12.61 30.80
C HIS A 101 13.18 12.70 31.64
N ASN A 102 13.00 13.72 32.48
CA ASN A 102 11.85 13.86 33.36
C ASN A 102 11.31 15.28 33.35
N ALA A 103 10.26 15.52 32.54
CA ALA A 103 9.01 16.18 32.95
C ALA A 103 8.07 16.36 31.75
N GLU A 104 7.53 15.27 31.20
CA GLU A 104 6.22 15.28 30.55
C GLU A 104 5.57 13.90 30.74
N GLY A 105 4.33 13.92 31.21
CA GLY A 105 3.73 12.83 31.99
C GLY A 105 3.34 11.57 31.22
N SER A 106 3.48 10.45 31.91
CA SER A 106 2.38 9.50 32.16
C SER A 106 1.62 8.90 30.95
N ARG A 107 2.27 8.62 29.81
CA ARG A 107 1.69 7.71 28.80
C ARG A 107 2.62 6.69 28.14
N THR A 108 3.89 6.60 28.48
CA THR A 108 4.80 5.62 27.84
C THR A 108 5.59 4.78 28.83
N ALA A 109 4.89 4.15 29.78
CA ALA A 109 5.39 2.99 30.51
C ALA A 109 4.94 1.67 29.82
N SER A 110 4.90 1.65 28.49
CA SER A 110 4.67 0.44 27.68
C SER A 110 5.53 0.40 26.40
N ARG A 111 6.60 1.21 26.31
CA ARG A 111 7.48 1.24 25.14
C ARG A 111 8.89 0.75 25.47
N THR A 112 8.94 -0.36 26.18
CA THR A 112 10.05 -1.30 26.21
C THR A 112 9.38 -2.65 26.37
N GLN A 113 9.55 -3.53 25.38
CA GLN A 113 8.88 -4.84 25.23
C GLN A 113 7.45 -4.79 24.64
N HIS A 114 7.27 -4.05 23.54
CA HIS A 114 6.44 -4.58 22.45
C HIS A 114 7.40 -4.89 21.29
N GLU A 115 8.34 -5.81 21.53
CA GLU A 115 8.71 -6.76 20.48
C GLU A 115 7.42 -7.54 20.23
N SER A 116 6.57 -6.96 19.39
CA SER A 116 5.33 -7.57 18.98
C SER A 116 5.69 -8.94 18.43
N ALA A 117 4.88 -9.94 18.74
CA ALA A 117 4.95 -11.20 18.02
C ALA A 117 4.82 -11.03 16.47
N ASP A 118 4.48 -9.83 15.96
CA ASP A 118 4.52 -9.45 14.54
C ASP A 118 5.93 -9.34 13.93
N ASP A 119 6.95 -8.87 14.66
CA ASP A 119 8.29 -8.65 14.04
C ASP A 119 8.96 -9.99 13.62
N ARG A 120 8.50 -11.11 14.19
CA ARG A 120 8.98 -12.45 13.82
C ARG A 120 8.37 -12.94 12.51
N ASP A 121 7.14 -12.56 12.20
CA ASP A 121 6.46 -13.01 10.97
C ASP A 121 6.97 -12.22 9.76
N ASP A 122 7.15 -10.90 9.91
CA ASP A 122 7.71 -10.05 8.86
C ASP A 122 9.15 -10.43 8.48
N ASN A 123 9.94 -10.89 9.46
CA ASN A 123 11.31 -11.36 9.21
C ASN A 123 11.33 -12.75 8.56
N ALA A 124 10.37 -13.63 8.86
CA ALA A 124 10.27 -14.95 8.23
C ALA A 124 9.79 -14.85 6.77
N GLN A 125 8.80 -14.00 6.50
CA GLN A 125 8.36 -13.70 5.14
C GLN A 125 9.49 -13.06 4.31
N TRP A 126 10.30 -12.21 4.95
CA TRP A 126 11.48 -11.62 4.33
C TRP A 126 12.55 -12.64 3.97
N GLU A 127 12.89 -13.56 4.88
CA GLU A 127 13.86 -14.62 4.60
C GLU A 127 13.37 -15.56 3.49
N MET A 128 12.06 -15.83 3.41
CA MET A 128 11.47 -16.56 2.28
C MET A 128 11.59 -15.79 0.96
N ALA A 129 11.28 -14.49 0.95
CA ALA A 129 11.42 -13.65 -0.24
C ALA A 129 12.89 -13.55 -0.71
N LYS A 130 13.83 -13.48 0.23
CA LYS A 130 15.27 -13.49 -0.02
C LYS A 130 15.73 -14.81 -0.62
N GLN A 131 15.25 -15.95 -0.11
CA GLN A 131 15.52 -17.26 -0.70
C GLN A 131 14.96 -17.36 -2.13
N LEU A 132 13.75 -16.86 -2.38
CA LEU A 132 13.18 -16.81 -3.73
C LEU A 132 13.99 -15.92 -4.67
N TYR A 133 14.50 -14.79 -4.18
CA TYR A 133 15.38 -13.91 -4.94
C TYR A 133 16.72 -14.59 -5.27
N THR A 134 17.41 -15.16 -4.28
CA THR A 134 18.65 -15.93 -4.47
C THR A 134 18.45 -17.09 -5.46
N LEU A 135 17.36 -17.84 -5.35
CA LEU A 135 17.05 -18.92 -6.29
C LEU A 135 16.74 -18.40 -7.70
N ALA A 136 16.08 -17.26 -7.83
CA ALA A 136 15.72 -16.67 -9.12
C ALA A 136 16.90 -16.02 -9.86
N PHE A 137 17.90 -15.52 -9.13
CA PHE A 137 18.96 -14.67 -9.69
C PHE A 137 20.39 -15.18 -9.48
N GLU A 138 20.67 -15.91 -8.41
CA GLU A 138 22.04 -16.39 -8.08
C GLU A 138 22.26 -17.85 -8.50
N GLY A 139 21.28 -18.46 -9.16
CA GLY A 139 21.37 -19.78 -9.74
C GLY A 139 22.30 -19.85 -10.97
N ASN A 140 23.58 -19.49 -10.83
CA ASN A 140 24.65 -20.11 -11.60
C ASN A 140 26.11 -19.87 -11.14
N GLU A 141 26.44 -19.10 -10.11
CA GLU A 141 27.84 -18.96 -9.72
C GLU A 141 28.06 -18.93 -8.19
N VAL A 142 28.88 -19.90 -7.76
CA VAL A 142 29.69 -19.98 -6.53
C VAL A 142 29.00 -20.11 -5.16
N HIS A 143 28.93 -21.38 -4.75
CA HIS A 143 29.13 -21.82 -3.37
C HIS A 143 30.55 -21.44 -2.90
N SER A 144 30.79 -20.20 -2.48
CA SER A 144 31.94 -19.77 -1.65
C SER A 144 31.86 -18.27 -1.45
N LEU A 145 31.48 -17.83 -0.24
CA LEU A 145 31.96 -16.60 0.45
C LEU A 145 31.00 -16.14 1.57
N LEU A 146 30.51 -17.07 2.39
CA LEU A 146 30.19 -16.75 3.78
C LEU A 146 30.86 -17.81 4.65
N GLY A 147 32.01 -17.41 5.19
CA GLY A 147 32.79 -18.19 6.12
C GLY A 147 32.11 -18.28 7.49
N ASP A 148 32.32 -19.44 8.10
CA ASP A 148 32.52 -19.68 9.52
C ASP A 148 31.63 -18.92 10.51
N MET A 149 30.51 -19.53 10.88
CA MET A 149 30.19 -19.72 12.29
C MET A 149 29.75 -21.16 12.52
N ALA A 150 30.65 -21.92 13.14
CA ALA A 150 30.40 -23.25 13.64
C ALA A 150 29.46 -23.23 14.86
N ASP A 151 28.89 -24.40 15.10
CA ASP A 151 28.27 -24.89 16.33
C ASP A 151 26.82 -24.46 16.60
N HIS A 152 25.88 -25.30 16.14
CA HIS A 152 25.01 -26.04 17.05
C HIS A 152 24.46 -27.31 16.35
N SER A 153 25.17 -28.43 16.57
CA SER A 153 24.58 -29.76 16.43
C SER A 153 23.67 -30.02 17.63
N ALA A 154 22.35 -30.07 17.41
CA ALA A 154 21.43 -30.90 18.19
C ALA A 154 20.03 -30.86 17.55
N LEU A 155 19.70 -31.93 16.82
CA LEU A 155 18.47 -32.74 16.97
C LEU A 155 18.23 -33.50 15.66
N ALA A 156 18.83 -34.69 15.61
CA ALA A 156 18.21 -35.81 14.93
C ALA A 156 16.89 -36.12 15.65
N ASP A 157 15.80 -36.15 14.88
CA ASP A 157 14.47 -36.72 15.15
C ASP A 157 13.35 -35.74 14.75
N ARG A 158 12.96 -35.77 13.47
CA ARG A 158 11.56 -35.59 13.09
C ARG A 158 11.17 -36.58 12.00
N GLU A 159 10.13 -37.33 12.34
CA GLU A 159 9.49 -38.40 11.58
C GLU A 159 8.99 -37.98 10.18
N PRO A 160 8.77 -38.95 9.27
CA PRO A 160 8.09 -38.70 8.00
C PRO A 160 6.63 -38.28 8.26
N LEU A 161 6.27 -37.07 7.80
CA LEU A 161 4.89 -36.62 7.84
C LEU A 161 4.00 -37.53 7.00
N HIS A 162 2.98 -38.05 7.69
CA HIS A 162 1.92 -38.91 7.24
C HIS A 162 1.23 -38.41 5.96
N GLY A 163 0.98 -39.37 5.06
CA GLY A 163 0.13 -39.19 3.90
C GLY A 163 -1.27 -38.71 4.26
N ILE A 164 -1.68 -37.63 3.61
CA ILE A 164 -3.07 -37.21 3.60
C ILE A 164 -3.85 -38.27 2.83
N ARG A 165 -4.71 -38.98 3.56
CA ARG A 165 -5.71 -39.90 3.03
C ARG A 165 -6.60 -39.17 2.04
N THR A 166 -6.53 -39.57 0.77
CA THR A 166 -7.60 -39.37 -0.20
C THR A 166 -8.84 -40.11 0.30
N VAL A 167 -9.84 -39.37 0.77
CA VAL A 167 -11.20 -39.91 0.91
C VAL A 167 -11.76 -40.09 -0.50
N LYS A 168 -12.08 -41.35 -0.83
CA LYS A 168 -12.96 -41.72 -1.93
C LYS A 168 -14.29 -41.00 -1.73
N ALA A 169 -14.62 -40.06 -2.60
CA ALA A 169 -15.99 -39.67 -2.83
C ALA A 169 -16.50 -40.51 -4.01
N GLU A 170 -17.50 -41.31 -3.70
CA GLU A 170 -18.25 -42.13 -4.64
C GLU A 170 -18.86 -41.28 -5.75
N GLN A 171 -18.92 -41.88 -6.93
CA GLN A 171 -19.61 -41.39 -8.11
C GLN A 171 -21.09 -41.16 -7.78
N ALA A 172 -21.49 -39.90 -7.70
CA ALA A 172 -22.85 -39.48 -7.96
C ALA A 172 -22.87 -38.81 -9.32
N ASP A 173 -23.49 -39.50 -10.28
CA ASP A 173 -23.91 -38.98 -11.57
C ASP A 173 -24.75 -37.71 -11.34
N VAL A 174 -24.16 -36.56 -11.61
CA VAL A 174 -24.87 -35.29 -11.71
C VAL A 174 -24.55 -34.73 -13.08
N SER A 175 -25.53 -34.82 -13.98
CA SER A 175 -25.54 -34.08 -15.23
C SER A 175 -25.50 -32.59 -14.90
N ILE A 176 -24.30 -32.01 -14.89
CA ILE A 176 -24.12 -30.56 -14.78
C ILE A 176 -24.58 -29.97 -16.10
N THR A 177 -25.76 -29.38 -16.06
CA THR A 177 -26.25 -28.49 -17.11
C THR A 177 -25.37 -27.25 -17.11
N GLU A 178 -24.78 -26.97 -18.27
CA GLU A 178 -24.04 -25.76 -18.53
C GLU A 178 -24.92 -24.53 -18.28
N GLY A 179 -24.43 -23.62 -17.43
CA GLY A 179 -24.85 -22.22 -17.45
C GLY A 179 -25.23 -21.61 -16.10
N LYS A 180 -24.51 -20.52 -15.77
CA LYS A 180 -24.89 -19.35 -14.93
C LYS A 180 -24.10 -19.10 -13.64
N ASP A 181 -22.78 -19.20 -13.67
CA ASP A 181 -21.92 -18.52 -12.68
C ASP A 181 -21.54 -17.10 -13.12
N LEU A 182 -22.53 -16.31 -13.56
CA LEU A 182 -22.32 -14.92 -13.96
C LEU A 182 -22.80 -13.99 -12.84
N VAL A 183 -21.88 -13.27 -12.22
CA VAL A 183 -22.16 -12.19 -11.27
C VAL A 183 -22.13 -10.87 -12.01
N LYS A 184 -23.04 -9.95 -11.68
CA LYS A 184 -23.10 -8.63 -12.32
C LYS A 184 -22.26 -7.63 -11.55
N CYS A 185 -21.55 -6.76 -12.26
CA CYS A 185 -20.89 -5.62 -11.64
C CYS A 185 -21.93 -4.64 -11.12
N ASN A 186 -21.83 -4.22 -9.85
CA ASN A 186 -22.77 -3.24 -9.29
C ASN A 186 -22.66 -1.85 -9.94
N ALA A 187 -21.53 -1.53 -10.60
CA ALA A 187 -21.33 -0.25 -11.26
C ALA A 187 -21.87 -0.22 -12.71
N CYS A 188 -21.54 -1.21 -13.54
CA CYS A 188 -21.93 -1.24 -14.96
C CYS A 188 -23.05 -2.24 -15.30
N MET A 189 -23.49 -3.07 -14.36
CA MET A 189 -24.45 -4.17 -14.54
C MET A 189 -24.05 -5.24 -15.56
N GLU A 190 -22.83 -5.21 -16.07
CA GLU A 190 -22.33 -6.24 -16.98
C GLU A 190 -22.06 -7.56 -16.25
N PRO A 191 -22.43 -8.71 -16.85
CA PRO A 191 -22.22 -10.01 -16.25
C PRO A 191 -20.76 -10.49 -16.48
N PHE A 192 -20.09 -10.94 -15.43
CA PHE A 192 -18.75 -11.51 -15.47
C PHE A 192 -18.69 -12.86 -14.74
N ASN A 193 -17.72 -13.70 -15.08
CA ASN A 193 -17.61 -15.06 -14.55
C ASN A 193 -17.08 -15.04 -13.10
N LEU A 194 -17.70 -15.81 -12.19
CA LEU A 194 -17.34 -15.84 -10.77
C LEU A 194 -15.87 -16.24 -10.54
N LYS A 195 -15.26 -16.98 -11.47
CA LYS A 195 -13.85 -17.41 -11.39
C LYS A 195 -12.85 -16.26 -11.59
N ASP A 196 -13.30 -15.12 -12.13
CA ASP A 196 -12.49 -13.92 -12.34
C ASP A 196 -12.63 -12.89 -11.21
N THR A 197 -13.26 -13.25 -10.09
CA THR A 197 -13.55 -12.35 -8.96
C THR A 197 -12.32 -11.70 -8.30
N LEU A 198 -11.13 -12.28 -8.44
CA LEU A 198 -9.88 -11.69 -7.94
C LEU A 198 -9.30 -10.62 -8.88
N ARG A 199 -9.79 -10.54 -10.11
CA ARG A 199 -9.42 -9.54 -11.12
C ARG A 199 -10.70 -8.89 -11.63
N LEU A 200 -11.41 -8.18 -10.76
CA LEU A 200 -12.52 -7.28 -11.14
C LEU A 200 -11.99 -6.18 -12.09
N GLN A 201 -11.70 -6.54 -13.34
CA GLN A 201 -11.24 -5.68 -14.43
C GLN A 201 -12.40 -4.86 -15.00
N CYS A 202 -13.26 -4.29 -14.13
CA CYS A 202 -14.17 -3.28 -14.61
C CYS A 202 -13.38 -1.96 -14.74
N HIS A 203 -13.04 -1.56 -15.97
CA HIS A 203 -12.32 -0.31 -16.27
C HIS A 203 -13.15 0.96 -16.03
N HIS A 204 -14.23 0.89 -15.26
CA HIS A 204 -15.10 2.01 -14.99
C HIS A 204 -14.45 2.91 -13.93
N THR A 205 -13.87 4.02 -14.39
CA THR A 205 -13.64 5.25 -13.61
C THR A 205 -14.94 6.02 -13.35
N VAL A 206 -16.09 5.35 -13.48
CA VAL A 206 -17.39 5.97 -13.27
C VAL A 206 -17.66 5.97 -11.76
N PRO A 207 -17.83 7.13 -11.13
CA PRO A 207 -18.17 7.19 -9.71
C PRO A 207 -19.47 6.43 -9.47
N ILE A 208 -19.44 5.47 -8.54
CA ILE A 208 -20.62 4.68 -8.18
C ILE A 208 -21.63 5.64 -7.54
N PRO A 209 -22.83 5.81 -8.12
CA PRO A 209 -23.84 6.68 -7.54
C PRO A 209 -24.20 6.18 -6.13
N LEU A 210 -24.13 7.06 -5.14
CA LEU A 210 -24.40 6.70 -3.74
C LEU A 210 -25.82 6.15 -3.55
N ASP A 211 -26.77 6.59 -4.38
CA ASP A 211 -28.15 6.09 -4.39
C ASP A 211 -28.24 4.58 -4.62
N THR A 212 -27.32 4.00 -5.41
CA THR A 212 -27.26 2.55 -5.67
C THR A 212 -26.89 1.77 -4.42
N CYS A 213 -26.01 2.31 -3.58
CA CYS A 213 -25.53 1.66 -2.35
C CYS A 213 -26.35 2.04 -1.10
N ARG A 214 -27.31 2.96 -1.24
CA ARG A 214 -28.04 3.55 -0.11
C ARG A 214 -28.83 2.54 0.74
N ILE A 215 -29.25 1.42 0.14
CA ILE A 215 -29.97 0.34 0.81
C ILE A 215 -29.03 -0.48 1.70
N MET A 216 -27.75 -0.56 1.34
CA MET A 216 -26.74 -1.35 2.06
C MET A 216 -25.96 -0.52 3.10
N LEU A 217 -25.93 0.80 2.94
CA LEU A 217 -25.20 1.71 3.82
C LEU A 217 -26.08 2.24 4.95
N SER A 218 -25.48 2.42 6.13
CA SER A 218 -26.21 3.00 7.27
C SER A 218 -26.52 4.48 7.02
N LYS A 219 -27.65 4.96 7.56
CA LYS A 219 -28.05 6.37 7.44
C LYS A 219 -27.01 7.33 8.04
N GLU A 220 -26.32 6.90 9.09
CA GLU A 220 -25.26 7.69 9.72
C GLU A 220 -24.04 7.82 8.81
N PHE A 221 -23.63 6.72 8.16
CA PHE A 221 -22.53 6.73 7.20
C PHE A 221 -22.84 7.64 6.01
N ILE A 222 -24.06 7.57 5.46
CA ILE A 222 -24.49 8.43 4.35
C ILE A 222 -24.36 9.91 4.72
N LYS A 223 -24.80 10.31 5.92
CA LYS A 223 -24.67 11.70 6.39
C LYS A 223 -23.21 12.14 6.52
N GLN A 224 -22.35 11.27 7.03
CA GLN A 224 -20.91 11.56 7.16
C GLN A 224 -20.25 11.68 5.79
N PHE A 225 -20.65 10.84 4.83
CA PHE A 225 -20.19 10.92 3.46
C PHE A 225 -20.64 12.23 2.80
N ASP A 226 -21.91 12.60 2.91
CA ASP A 226 -22.43 13.87 2.37
C ASP A 226 -21.69 15.08 2.96
N LEU A 227 -21.40 15.05 4.27
CA LEU A 227 -20.58 16.06 4.94
C LEU A 227 -19.15 16.10 4.38
N LYS A 228 -18.54 14.94 4.12
CA LYS A 228 -17.17 14.84 3.58
C LYS A 228 -17.10 15.33 2.14
N VAL A 229 -18.12 15.05 1.33
CA VAL A 229 -18.23 15.56 -0.05
C VAL A 229 -18.29 17.08 -0.04
N GLU A 230 -19.09 17.67 0.84
CA GLU A 230 -19.16 19.12 0.99
C GLU A 230 -17.84 19.72 1.52
N GLU A 231 -17.19 19.06 2.47
CA GLU A 231 -15.87 19.45 2.99
C GLU A 231 -14.82 19.53 1.88
N LEU A 232 -14.74 18.50 1.04
CA LEU A 232 -13.78 18.43 -0.08
C LEU A 232 -14.12 19.41 -1.21
N ALA A 233 -15.41 19.72 -1.40
CA ALA A 233 -15.86 20.71 -2.38
C ALA A 233 -15.66 22.16 -1.89
N THR A 234 -15.55 22.38 -0.58
CA THR A 234 -15.44 23.72 0.02
C THR A 234 -13.99 24.22 -0.06
N PRO A 235 -13.72 25.32 -0.77
CA PRO A 235 -12.38 25.91 -0.77
C PRO A 235 -12.07 26.50 0.62
N ASN A 236 -10.95 26.10 1.23
CA ASN A 236 -10.55 26.42 2.61
C ASN A 236 -11.58 25.95 3.66
N PRO A 237 -11.73 24.63 3.87
CA PRO A 237 -12.67 24.09 4.84
C PRO A 237 -12.34 24.62 6.24
N THR A 238 -13.38 25.04 6.97
CA THR A 238 -13.25 25.51 8.36
C THR A 238 -13.62 24.36 9.30
N TYR A 239 -12.77 24.09 10.27
CA TYR A 239 -12.98 23.06 11.28
C TYR A 239 -13.22 23.70 12.65
N CYS A 240 -13.93 22.99 13.52
CA CYS A 240 -14.12 23.42 14.90
C CYS A 240 -12.79 23.58 15.63
N ALA A 241 -12.60 24.70 16.34
CA ALA A 241 -11.40 25.00 17.11
C ALA A 241 -11.22 24.13 18.37
N ASN A 242 -12.27 23.43 18.81
CA ASN A 242 -12.16 22.49 19.93
C ASN A 242 -11.39 21.24 19.46
N PRO A 243 -10.22 20.91 20.05
CA PRO A 243 -9.41 19.76 19.64
C PRO A 243 -10.16 18.43 19.75
N ASP A 244 -11.06 18.30 20.73
CA ASP A 244 -11.87 17.09 20.93
C ASP A 244 -12.96 16.92 19.86
N CYS A 245 -13.35 18.02 19.19
CA CYS A 245 -14.38 18.00 18.17
C CYS A 245 -13.77 17.93 16.77
N SER A 246 -12.98 18.96 16.39
CA SER A 246 -12.31 19.08 15.09
C SER A 246 -13.17 18.76 13.86
N LYS A 247 -14.51 18.83 13.96
CA LYS A 247 -15.45 18.54 12.88
C LYS A 247 -15.54 19.70 11.91
N PHE A 248 -15.74 19.38 10.63
CA PHE A 248 -16.01 20.36 9.58
C PHE A 248 -17.28 21.16 9.90
N ILE A 249 -17.20 22.49 9.73
CA ILE A 249 -18.33 23.42 9.86
C ILE A 249 -18.73 23.86 8.46
N ARG A 250 -20.02 23.71 8.13
CA ARG A 250 -20.52 24.04 6.79
C ARG A 250 -20.44 25.55 6.57
N PRO A 251 -20.19 26.03 5.34
CA PRO A 251 -20.14 27.46 5.03
C PRO A 251 -21.41 28.23 5.42
N GLY A 252 -22.58 27.57 5.36
CA GLY A 252 -23.86 28.16 5.79
C GLY A 252 -23.94 28.48 7.29
N ASP A 253 -23.13 27.81 8.12
CA ASP A 253 -23.08 28.02 9.57
C ASP A 253 -22.03 29.08 9.98
N ILE A 254 -21.43 29.77 8.99
CA ILE A 254 -20.44 30.82 9.20
C ILE A 254 -21.09 32.19 8.96
N THR A 255 -21.32 32.95 10.04
CA THR A 255 -21.90 34.30 9.96
C THR A 255 -20.86 35.32 10.42
N ALA A 256 -20.57 36.33 9.58
CA ALA A 256 -19.65 37.42 9.91
C ALA A 256 -18.27 36.97 10.44
N LYS A 257 -17.70 35.91 9.85
CA LYS A 257 -16.41 35.26 10.24
C LYS A 257 -16.44 34.50 11.58
N VAL A 258 -17.61 34.32 12.17
CA VAL A 258 -17.79 33.45 13.34
C VAL A 258 -18.60 32.24 12.89
N ALA A 259 -18.03 31.07 13.10
CA ALA A 259 -18.61 29.77 12.80
C ALA A 259 -19.07 29.13 14.11
N ASP A 260 -20.36 28.79 14.20
CA ASP A 260 -20.91 28.11 15.37
C ASP A 260 -20.97 26.60 15.09
N CYS A 261 -20.20 25.80 15.85
CA CYS A 261 -20.17 24.35 15.63
C CYS A 261 -21.48 23.69 16.07
N VAL A 262 -22.20 23.06 15.14
CA VAL A 262 -23.49 22.37 15.44
C VAL A 262 -23.31 21.18 16.40
N PHE A 263 -22.10 20.61 16.51
CA PHE A 263 -21.84 19.42 17.33
C PHE A 263 -21.51 19.73 18.79
N CYS A 264 -20.68 20.74 19.05
CA CYS A 264 -20.19 21.06 20.40
C CYS A 264 -20.47 22.51 20.81
N GLN A 265 -21.12 23.31 19.96
CA GLN A 265 -21.49 24.71 20.19
C GLN A 265 -20.31 25.65 20.44
N THR A 266 -19.08 25.20 20.18
CA THR A 266 -17.88 26.04 20.27
C THR A 266 -17.84 27.03 19.11
N LYS A 267 -17.65 28.31 19.43
CA LYS A 267 -17.46 29.37 18.45
C LYS A 267 -16.05 29.30 17.88
N THR A 268 -15.95 29.23 16.55
CA THR A 268 -14.69 29.21 15.83
C THR A 268 -14.59 30.42 14.93
N TYR A 269 -13.50 31.16 14.98
CA TYR A 269 -13.29 32.30 14.09
C TYR A 269 -12.69 31.78 12.78
N ALA A 270 -13.43 31.95 11.69
CA ALA A 270 -13.00 31.54 10.36
C ALA A 270 -11.91 32.51 9.88
N ASN A 271 -10.65 32.12 10.02
CA ASN A 271 -9.52 32.88 9.51
C ASN A 271 -9.43 32.65 7.99
N ALA A 272 -9.95 33.59 7.21
CA ALA A 272 -9.78 33.61 5.77
C ALA A 272 -8.30 33.78 5.41
N ALA A 273 -7.61 32.65 5.17
CA ALA A 273 -6.26 32.51 4.61
C ALA A 273 -5.09 33.21 5.36
N MET A 274 -3.95 32.50 5.41
CA MET A 274 -2.66 32.90 5.98
C MET A 274 -2.56 32.96 7.51
N ILE A 275 -2.22 31.83 8.14
CA ILE A 275 -0.95 31.70 8.87
C ILE A 275 -0.41 30.28 8.64
N SER A 276 0.27 30.07 7.50
CA SER A 276 1.51 29.30 7.55
C SER A 276 2.57 30.26 8.10
N ALA A 277 3.39 29.78 9.05
CA ALA A 277 4.67 30.39 9.46
C ALA A 277 4.76 31.42 10.62
N ILE A 278 3.85 31.46 11.61
CA ILE A 278 4.15 32.15 12.91
C ILE A 278 3.66 31.32 14.10
N PHE A 279 4.31 30.18 14.35
CA PHE A 279 4.47 29.64 15.71
C PHE A 279 5.86 29.01 15.86
N VAL A 280 6.85 29.70 15.30
CA VAL A 280 8.25 29.62 15.72
C VAL A 280 8.58 31.00 16.29
N ALA A 281 9.07 31.02 17.53
CA ALA A 281 9.48 32.19 18.29
C ALA A 281 8.36 33.11 18.83
N THR A 282 7.79 32.76 19.99
CA THR A 282 7.85 33.61 21.20
C THR A 282 7.16 32.93 22.39
N SER A 283 7.89 32.07 23.10
CA SER A 283 7.63 31.81 24.52
C SER A 283 8.89 31.24 25.15
N GLY A 284 9.92 32.07 25.20
CA GLY A 284 11.08 31.89 26.05
C GLY A 284 11.37 33.22 26.74
N SER A 285 11.50 33.16 28.06
CA SER A 285 11.98 34.20 28.97
C SER A 285 10.96 35.14 29.63
N VAL A 286 10.51 34.67 30.79
CA VAL A 286 10.17 35.45 31.97
C VAL A 286 11.36 36.34 32.37
N ALA A 287 11.14 37.64 32.52
CA ALA A 287 12.02 38.50 33.32
C ALA A 287 11.23 39.64 33.97
N HIS A 288 10.95 39.43 35.26
CA HIS A 288 10.95 40.38 36.37
C HIS A 288 10.94 41.91 36.10
N ALA A 289 9.88 42.53 36.60
CA ALA A 289 9.88 43.61 37.59
C ALA A 289 10.92 44.74 37.45
N LEU A 290 10.47 45.95 37.11
CA LEU A 290 10.98 47.19 37.71
C LEU A 290 9.83 48.19 37.95
N SER A 291 9.54 48.36 39.24
CA SER A 291 8.85 49.48 39.85
C SER A 291 9.72 50.73 39.75
N GLY A 292 9.16 51.87 39.33
CA GLY A 292 9.88 53.14 39.25
C GLY A 292 8.95 54.33 39.08
N LYS A 293 8.56 54.92 40.21
CA LYS A 293 7.80 56.18 40.36
C LYS A 293 8.55 57.40 39.78
N LYS A 294 7.78 58.48 39.60
CA LYS A 294 8.13 59.93 39.45
C LYS A 294 8.34 60.39 38.00
N SER A 295 7.95 61.59 37.57
CA SER A 295 7.22 62.70 38.18
C SER A 295 6.80 63.66 37.05
N THR A 296 5.71 64.37 37.30
CA THR A 296 5.32 65.68 36.80
C THR A 296 6.49 66.60 36.40
N LEU A 297 6.44 67.24 35.23
CA LEU A 297 6.84 68.64 35.06
C LEU A 297 6.30 69.24 33.75
N LEU A 298 5.55 70.32 33.95
CA LEU A 298 5.16 71.36 33.00
C LEU A 298 6.40 72.16 32.50
N VAL A 299 6.14 73.10 31.58
CA VAL A 299 7.00 74.11 30.93
C VAL A 299 7.45 73.63 29.55
N GLN A 300 7.08 74.27 28.43
CA GLN A 300 6.82 75.68 28.16
C GLN A 300 5.76 75.85 27.06
#